data_AF-A0A538HHP6-F1
#
_entry.id   AF-A0A538HHP6-F1
#
_cell.length_a   1.000
_cell.length_b   1.000
_cell.length_c   1.000
_cell.angle_alpha   90.00
_cell.angle_beta   90.00
_cell.angle_gamma   90.00
#
_symmetry.space_group_name_H-M   'P 1'
#
loop_
_entity.id
_entity.type
_entity.pdbx_description
1 polymer ?
#
loop_
_entity_poly.entity_id
_entity_poly.type
_entity_poly.pdbx_seq_one_letter_code
_entity_poly.pdbx_strand_id
1 'polypeptide(L)'
;MRSLPAFVVALATTPALLLGSAPAAHGQASNDLRARRAALLARIADLNDRSEQAEATVVRSQLGAQTARHRLFEARQVAGQRAIVAYVEGVNRTFAALSATTLELELAFRDDRRVVAGLHAAKQVAEQGRANAEQARDVARAAEGDLEKARGALEATIAREEQVRLDAEARLAVTARRSALARAARSAAHESPAVGRHRRATEAQGALMARYPFGPVAALPAGLVATGQHVVGTASWYGPGFDGQATASGAVYDQEGWTCASRDLPFGTMLLVGHAGRQVLLLVNDRGPYVADRVLDLSHAAAQALGVHLGPVDAQIVVAG
;
A
#
# COMPACT_ATOMS: atom_id res chain seq x y z
N MET A 1 -36.31 -28.14 59.09
CA MET A 1 -37.44 -27.23 58.81
C MET A 1 -36.89 -25.82 58.70
N ARG A 2 -37.19 -25.13 57.58
CA ARG A 2 -37.36 -23.67 57.34
C ARG A 2 -36.59 -22.69 58.27
N SER A 3 -35.92 -21.61 57.85
CA SER A 3 -35.91 -20.81 56.61
C SER A 3 -34.90 -19.65 56.80
N LEU A 4 -34.18 -19.30 55.74
CA LEU A 4 -33.50 -18.00 55.51
C LEU A 4 -34.56 -16.88 55.28
N PRO A 5 -34.27 -15.54 55.33
CA PRO A 5 -33.15 -14.94 54.59
C PRO A 5 -32.41 -13.73 55.20
N ALA A 6 -31.15 -13.61 54.75
CA ALA A 6 -30.32 -12.42 54.86
C ALA A 6 -30.61 -11.46 53.69
N PHE A 7 -30.76 -10.18 54.02
CA PHE A 7 -30.87 -9.07 53.09
C PHE A 7 -29.52 -8.82 52.38
N VAL A 8 -29.49 -8.86 51.05
CA VAL A 8 -28.36 -8.38 50.24
C VAL A 8 -28.77 -7.07 49.59
N VAL A 9 -28.13 -5.98 50.01
CA VAL A 9 -28.26 -4.64 49.43
C VAL A 9 -27.45 -4.58 48.15
N ALA A 10 -28.14 -4.39 47.02
CA ALA A 10 -27.55 -4.14 45.72
C ALA A 10 -27.11 -2.67 45.62
N LEU A 11 -25.80 -2.42 45.60
CA LEU A 11 -25.23 -1.14 45.18
C LEU A 11 -25.17 -1.11 43.64
N ALA A 12 -26.15 -0.44 43.03
CA ALA A 12 -26.13 -0.09 41.62
C ALA A 12 -25.13 1.06 41.40
N THR A 13 -23.96 0.74 40.86
CA THR A 13 -23.03 1.73 40.32
C THR A 13 -23.46 2.12 38.91
N THR A 14 -23.97 3.34 38.78
CA THR A 14 -24.23 4.01 37.52
C THR A 14 -22.91 4.41 36.85
N PRO A 15 -22.66 4.10 35.56
CA PRO A 15 -21.61 4.79 34.81
C PRO A 15 -22.19 6.07 34.23
N ALA A 16 -21.61 7.20 34.64
CA ALA A 16 -21.86 8.52 34.10
C ALA A 16 -21.58 8.55 32.59
N LEU A 17 -22.51 9.13 31.83
CA LEU A 17 -22.33 9.50 30.44
C LEU A 17 -21.21 10.55 30.33
N LEU A 18 -20.11 10.17 29.69
CA LEU A 18 -19.20 11.13 29.05
C LEU A 18 -19.60 11.24 27.57
N LEU A 19 -20.36 12.29 27.26
CA LEU A 19 -20.62 12.77 25.90
C LEU A 19 -19.30 13.31 25.32
N GLY A 20 -18.59 12.47 24.57
CA GLY A 20 -17.45 12.90 23.76
C GLY A 20 -17.92 13.61 22.49
N SER A 21 -17.76 14.93 22.46
CA SER A 21 -17.79 15.76 21.26
C SER A 21 -16.57 15.47 20.37
N ALA A 22 -16.74 14.87 19.18
CA ALA A 22 -15.60 14.69 18.26
C ALA A 22 -15.86 14.46 16.76
N PRO A 23 -16.97 14.88 16.08
CA PRO A 23 -16.99 14.82 14.62
C PRO A 23 -16.13 15.90 13.96
N ALA A 24 -15.97 17.08 14.59
CA ALA A 24 -15.29 18.23 13.98
C ALA A 24 -13.76 18.09 13.92
N ALA A 25 -13.12 17.51 14.95
CA ALA A 25 -11.66 17.41 15.03
C ALA A 25 -11.05 16.47 13.97
N HIS A 26 -11.74 15.37 13.65
CA HIS A 26 -11.31 14.42 12.60
C HIS A 26 -11.46 14.97 11.19
N GLY A 27 -12.54 15.73 10.93
CA GLY A 27 -12.75 16.39 9.64
C GLY A 27 -11.70 17.48 9.36
N GLN A 28 -11.34 18.25 10.39
CA GLN A 28 -10.31 19.28 10.28
C GLN A 28 -8.92 18.69 10.06
N ALA A 29 -8.53 17.65 10.81
CA ALA A 29 -7.26 16.95 10.60
C ALA A 29 -7.14 16.31 9.20
N SER A 30 -8.23 15.73 8.67
CA SER A 30 -8.27 15.20 7.29
C SER A 30 -8.12 16.30 6.23
N ASN A 31 -8.77 17.45 6.44
CA ASN A 31 -8.64 18.61 5.55
C ASN A 31 -7.21 19.17 5.56
N ASP A 32 -6.58 19.26 6.73
CA ASP A 32 -5.20 19.75 6.89
C ASP A 32 -4.18 18.84 6.20
N LEU A 33 -4.36 17.51 6.29
CA LEU A 33 -3.53 16.54 5.59
C LEU A 33 -3.69 16.67 4.06
N ARG A 34 -4.92 16.83 3.56
CA ARG A 34 -5.19 17.05 2.13
C ARG A 34 -4.56 18.34 1.61
N ALA A 35 -4.65 19.43 2.38
CA ALA A 35 -3.99 20.68 2.06
C ALA A 35 -2.46 20.54 2.03
N ARG A 36 -1.89 19.83 3.01
CA ARG A 36 -0.45 19.54 3.06
C ARG A 36 0.00 18.68 1.89
N ARG A 37 -0.77 17.66 1.51
CA ARG A 37 -0.53 16.83 0.33
C ARG A 37 -0.52 17.66 -0.95
N ALA A 38 -1.50 18.53 -1.14
CA ALA A 38 -1.56 19.43 -2.30
C ALA A 38 -0.35 20.37 -2.35
N ALA A 39 0.05 20.94 -1.21
CA ALA A 39 1.23 21.80 -1.13
C ALA A 39 2.54 21.04 -1.45
N LEU A 40 2.67 19.78 -1.01
CA LEU A 40 3.82 18.93 -1.33
C LEU A 40 3.87 18.58 -2.82
N LEU A 41 2.74 18.27 -3.45
CA LEU A 41 2.68 18.02 -4.90
C LEU A 41 3.11 19.26 -5.70
N ALA A 42 2.62 20.45 -5.33
CA ALA A 42 3.04 21.70 -5.97
C ALA A 42 4.54 21.97 -5.78
N ARG A 43 5.07 21.71 -4.57
CA ARG A 43 6.50 21.85 -4.28
C ARG A 43 7.35 20.85 -5.08
N ILE A 44 6.90 19.60 -5.24
CA ILE A 44 7.58 18.60 -6.05
C ILE A 44 7.65 19.03 -7.51
N ALA A 45 6.57 19.61 -8.05
CA ALA A 45 6.57 20.14 -9.41
C ALA A 45 7.61 21.26 -9.59
N ASP A 46 7.63 22.26 -8.70
CA ASP A 46 8.64 23.34 -8.73
C ASP A 46 10.08 22.81 -8.56
N LEU A 47 10.29 21.84 -7.67
CA LEU A 47 11.61 21.20 -7.50
C LEU A 47 12.04 20.40 -8.73
N ASN A 48 11.11 19.76 -9.42
CA ASN A 48 11.39 19.04 -10.66
C ASN A 48 11.83 20.01 -11.76
N ASP A 49 11.10 21.11 -11.96
CA ASP A 49 11.47 22.16 -12.93
C ASP A 49 12.85 22.74 -12.61
N ARG A 50 13.15 22.98 -11.33
CA ARG A 50 14.48 23.45 -10.89
C ARG A 50 15.57 22.40 -11.14
N SER A 51 15.30 21.12 -10.92
CA SER A 51 16.24 20.02 -11.21
C SER A 51 16.57 19.99 -12.70
N GLU A 52 15.55 20.03 -13.56
CA GLU A 52 15.72 20.05 -15.02
C GLU A 52 16.52 21.26 -15.49
N GLN A 53 16.26 22.45 -14.93
CA GLN A 53 17.03 23.67 -15.22
C GLN A 53 18.48 23.57 -14.75
N ALA A 54 18.71 22.97 -13.57
CA ALA A 54 20.06 22.76 -13.03
C ALA A 54 20.85 21.76 -13.91
N GLU A 55 20.23 20.66 -14.33
CA GLU A 55 20.82 19.69 -15.26
C GLU A 55 21.14 20.32 -16.62
N ALA A 56 20.21 21.10 -17.19
CA ALA A 56 20.47 21.83 -18.43
C ALA A 56 21.66 22.80 -18.29
N THR A 57 21.81 23.42 -17.12
CA THR A 57 22.95 24.29 -16.80
C THR A 57 24.25 23.49 -16.70
N VAL A 58 24.23 22.29 -16.12
CA VAL A 58 25.37 21.36 -16.09
C VAL A 58 25.82 21.03 -17.51
N VAL A 59 24.89 20.64 -18.39
CA VAL A 59 25.20 20.28 -19.77
C VAL A 59 25.82 21.46 -20.52
N ARG A 60 25.23 22.66 -20.40
CA ARG A 60 25.74 23.88 -21.05
C ARG A 60 27.14 24.24 -20.54
N SER A 61 27.37 24.16 -19.23
CA SER A 61 28.67 24.44 -18.62
C SER A 61 29.73 23.39 -19.02
N GLN A 62 29.36 22.12 -19.15
CA GLN A 62 30.25 21.07 -19.64
C GLN A 62 30.66 21.29 -21.10
N LEU A 63 29.72 21.66 -21.97
CA LEU A 63 30.01 21.99 -23.37
C LEU A 63 30.95 23.21 -23.46
N GLY A 64 30.70 24.23 -22.63
CA GLY A 64 31.59 25.39 -22.51
C GLY A 64 33.00 25.00 -22.06
N ALA A 65 33.13 24.13 -21.05
CA ALA A 65 34.40 23.62 -20.57
C ALA A 65 35.14 22.79 -21.62
N GLN A 66 34.45 21.94 -22.38
CA GLN A 66 35.03 21.18 -23.49
C GLN A 66 35.55 22.11 -24.59
N THR A 67 34.76 23.11 -24.98
CA THR A 67 35.13 24.11 -25.98
C THR A 67 36.38 24.89 -25.53
N ALA A 68 36.42 25.31 -24.26
CA ALA A 68 37.57 26.02 -23.69
C ALA A 68 38.83 25.14 -23.64
N ARG A 69 38.69 23.85 -23.31
CA ARG A 69 39.81 22.89 -23.36
C ARG A 69 40.34 22.68 -24.77
N HIS A 70 39.46 22.61 -25.77
CA HIS A 70 39.86 22.51 -27.16
C HIS A 70 40.69 23.73 -27.59
N ARG A 71 40.21 24.94 -27.28
CA ARG A 71 40.95 26.19 -27.55
C ARG A 71 42.30 26.23 -26.82
N LEU A 72 42.36 25.77 -25.58
CA LEU A 72 43.61 25.66 -24.83
C LEU A 72 44.57 24.67 -25.50
N PHE A 73 44.07 23.54 -25.98
CA PHE A 73 44.86 22.56 -26.73
C PHE A 73 45.44 23.17 -28.00
N GLU A 74 44.61 23.86 -28.81
CA GLU A 74 45.07 24.57 -30.02
C GLU A 74 46.11 25.64 -29.69
N ALA A 75 45.87 26.46 -28.66
CA ALA A 75 46.81 27.48 -28.22
C ALA A 75 48.16 26.88 -27.78
N ARG A 76 48.14 25.71 -27.12
CA ARG A 76 49.36 24.97 -26.75
C ARG A 76 50.11 24.44 -27.97
N GLN A 77 49.41 23.94 -28.98
CA GLN A 77 50.04 23.48 -30.23
C GLN A 77 50.75 24.65 -30.93
N VAL A 78 50.09 25.80 -31.07
CA VAL A 78 50.67 27.01 -31.67
C VAL A 78 51.89 27.49 -30.86
N ALA A 79 51.76 27.58 -29.53
CA ALA A 79 52.87 27.96 -28.67
C ALA A 79 54.04 26.96 -28.75
N GLY A 80 53.76 25.66 -28.80
CA GLY A 80 54.75 24.60 -28.94
C GLY A 80 55.50 24.65 -30.28
N GLN A 81 54.80 24.84 -31.40
CA GLN A 81 55.43 25.02 -32.71
C GLN A 81 56.35 26.24 -32.74
N ARG A 82 55.92 27.37 -32.17
CA ARG A 82 56.77 28.58 -32.06
C ARG A 82 57.96 28.37 -31.15
N ALA A 83 57.80 27.64 -30.03
CA ALA A 83 58.91 27.31 -29.14
C ALA A 83 59.95 26.42 -29.83
N ILE A 84 59.54 25.46 -30.66
CA ILE A 84 60.46 24.64 -31.47
C ILE A 84 61.23 25.52 -32.45
N VAL A 85 60.54 26.40 -33.19
CA VAL A 85 61.20 27.35 -34.12
C VAL A 85 62.17 28.25 -33.35
N ALA A 86 61.76 28.78 -32.20
CA ALA A 86 62.63 29.60 -31.36
C ALA A 86 63.84 28.83 -30.81
N TYR A 87 63.70 27.54 -30.50
CA TYR A 87 64.81 26.70 -30.05
C TYR A 87 65.79 26.37 -31.17
N VAL A 88 65.27 25.95 -32.34
CA VAL A 88 66.07 25.57 -33.52
C VAL A 88 66.73 26.79 -34.14
N GLU A 89 65.97 27.86 -34.36
CA GLU A 89 66.46 29.07 -35.03
C GLU A 89 67.05 30.08 -34.06
N GLY A 90 66.72 30.06 -32.75
CA GLY A 90 67.16 31.08 -31.79
C GLY A 90 68.68 31.26 -31.75
N VAL A 91 69.42 30.17 -31.87
CA VAL A 91 70.89 30.19 -31.94
C VAL A 91 71.38 30.94 -33.20
N ASN A 92 70.78 30.68 -34.37
CA ASN A 92 71.12 31.34 -35.64
C ASN A 92 70.53 32.75 -35.77
N ARG A 93 69.38 33.01 -35.14
CA ARG A 93 68.67 34.29 -35.14
C ARG A 93 69.45 35.33 -34.37
N THR A 94 70.28 35.00 -33.38
CA THR A 94 71.11 36.01 -32.71
C THR A 94 72.04 36.75 -33.69
N PHE A 95 72.59 36.03 -34.68
CA PHE A 95 73.45 36.62 -35.72
C PHE A 95 72.63 37.37 -36.80
N ALA A 96 71.49 36.82 -37.23
CA ALA A 96 70.60 37.48 -38.18
C ALA A 96 69.89 38.72 -37.56
N ALA A 97 69.56 38.68 -36.28
CA ALA A 97 68.93 39.78 -35.53
C ALA A 97 69.86 40.98 -35.37
N LEU A 98 71.18 40.75 -35.27
CA LEU A 98 72.19 41.82 -35.29
C LEU A 98 72.25 42.55 -36.64
N SER A 99 71.75 41.93 -37.71
CA SER A 99 71.67 42.49 -39.07
C SER A 99 70.25 42.84 -39.52
N ALA A 100 69.23 42.50 -38.72
CA ALA A 100 67.82 42.79 -38.99
C ALA A 100 67.46 44.24 -38.64
N THR A 101 66.46 44.78 -39.32
CA THR A 101 65.94 46.11 -38.98
C THR A 101 65.15 46.06 -37.68
N THR A 102 65.23 47.12 -36.86
CA THR A 102 64.59 47.19 -35.53
C THR A 102 63.09 46.88 -35.56
N LEU A 103 62.41 47.24 -36.65
CA LEU A 103 60.98 47.01 -36.86
C LEU A 103 60.62 45.51 -36.93
N GLU A 104 61.43 44.69 -37.59
CA GLU A 104 61.17 43.25 -37.76
C GLU A 104 61.27 42.48 -36.44
N LEU A 105 62.29 42.80 -35.64
CA LEU A 105 62.45 42.26 -34.28
C LEU A 105 61.28 42.63 -33.39
N GLU A 106 60.83 43.88 -33.45
CA GLU A 106 59.72 44.34 -32.64
C GLU A 106 58.39 43.68 -33.02
N LEU A 107 58.15 43.45 -34.31
CA LEU A 107 56.99 42.68 -34.78
C LEU A 107 57.03 41.22 -34.29
N ALA A 108 58.19 40.56 -34.37
CA ALA A 108 58.33 39.18 -33.89
C ALA A 108 58.07 39.05 -32.38
N PHE A 109 58.66 39.94 -31.57
CA PHE A 109 58.42 39.97 -30.12
C PHE A 109 56.97 40.31 -29.79
N ARG A 110 56.34 41.22 -30.55
CA ARG A 110 54.92 41.57 -30.38
C ARG A 110 54.04 40.34 -30.63
N ASP A 111 54.33 39.54 -31.64
CA ASP A 111 53.55 38.34 -31.95
C ASP A 111 53.78 37.21 -30.93
N ASP A 112 55.01 37.01 -30.44
CA ASP A 112 55.27 36.06 -29.35
C ASP A 112 54.53 36.46 -28.06
N ARG A 113 54.55 37.75 -27.69
CA ARG A 113 53.76 38.25 -26.56
C ARG A 113 52.26 38.02 -26.74
N ARG A 114 51.74 38.20 -27.96
CA ARG A 114 50.33 37.91 -28.29
C ARG A 114 49.98 36.44 -28.11
N VAL A 115 50.84 35.52 -28.57
CA VAL A 115 50.62 34.07 -28.43
C VAL A 115 50.65 33.64 -26.97
N VAL A 116 51.63 34.12 -26.19
CA VAL A 116 51.72 33.80 -24.75
C VAL A 116 50.51 34.36 -23.99
N ALA A 117 50.11 35.60 -24.27
CA ALA A 117 48.91 36.20 -23.68
C ALA A 117 47.65 35.40 -24.06
N GLY A 118 47.54 34.98 -25.32
CA GLY A 118 46.44 34.13 -25.80
C GLY A 118 46.38 32.76 -25.11
N LEU A 119 47.53 32.12 -24.89
CA LEU A 119 47.63 30.85 -24.15
C LEU A 119 47.17 31.01 -22.69
N HIS A 120 47.63 32.07 -22.01
CA HIS A 120 47.22 32.36 -20.64
C HIS A 120 45.70 32.63 -20.56
N ALA A 121 45.16 33.43 -21.48
CA ALA A 121 43.73 33.69 -21.55
C ALA A 121 42.93 32.40 -21.80
N ALA A 122 43.36 31.56 -22.74
CA ALA A 122 42.71 30.28 -23.03
C ALA A 122 42.75 29.32 -21.82
N LYS A 123 43.86 29.32 -21.08
CA LYS A 123 44.00 28.53 -19.84
C LYS A 123 43.00 29.00 -18.78
N GLN A 124 42.95 30.31 -18.53
CA GLN A 124 42.01 30.90 -17.56
C GLN A 124 40.55 30.58 -17.92
N VAL A 125 40.18 30.71 -19.19
CA VAL A 125 38.81 30.37 -19.66
C VAL A 125 38.50 28.89 -19.46
N ALA A 126 39.47 28.00 -19.69
CA ALA A 126 39.29 26.56 -19.46
C ALA A 126 39.16 26.19 -17.97
N GLU A 127 39.94 26.83 -17.10
CA GLU A 127 39.86 26.67 -15.65
C GLU A 127 38.51 27.19 -15.12
N GLN A 128 38.09 28.40 -15.54
CA GLN A 128 36.79 28.96 -15.17
C GLN A 128 35.63 28.10 -15.68
N GLY A 129 35.70 27.61 -16.92
CA GLY A 129 34.69 26.73 -17.48
C GLY A 129 34.54 25.43 -16.69
N ARG A 130 35.65 24.87 -16.20
CA ARG A 130 35.63 23.70 -15.31
C ARG A 130 34.97 24.02 -13.97
N ALA A 131 35.35 25.14 -13.34
CA ALA A 131 34.77 25.56 -12.06
C ALA A 131 33.26 25.79 -12.17
N ASN A 132 32.80 26.46 -13.24
CA ASN A 132 31.37 26.66 -13.50
C ASN A 132 30.61 25.34 -13.67
N ALA A 133 31.21 24.35 -14.36
CA ALA A 133 30.61 23.04 -14.54
C ALA A 133 30.53 22.24 -13.23
N GLU A 134 31.51 22.39 -12.34
CA GLU A 134 31.51 21.78 -11.01
C GLU A 134 30.44 22.42 -10.11
N GLN A 135 30.40 23.76 -10.04
CA GLN A 135 29.36 24.48 -9.30
C GLN A 135 27.94 24.13 -9.79
N ALA A 136 27.74 24.01 -11.11
CA ALA A 136 26.44 23.61 -11.65
C ALA A 136 26.04 22.18 -11.21
N ARG A 137 26.99 21.26 -11.09
CA ARG A 137 26.72 19.89 -10.61
C ARG A 137 26.33 19.88 -9.13
N ASP A 138 26.98 20.70 -8.32
CA ASP A 138 26.65 20.78 -6.90
C ASP A 138 25.24 21.36 -6.68
N VAL A 139 24.85 22.35 -7.48
CA VAL A 139 23.47 22.88 -7.49
C VAL A 139 22.46 21.79 -7.93
N ALA A 140 22.76 21.03 -8.97
CA ALA A 140 21.89 19.94 -9.42
C ALA A 140 21.71 18.86 -8.34
N ARG A 141 22.81 18.42 -7.70
CA ARG A 141 22.76 17.46 -6.58
C ARG A 141 21.94 17.97 -5.39
N ALA A 142 22.06 19.27 -5.08
CA ALA A 142 21.27 19.87 -4.01
C ALA A 142 19.76 19.87 -4.35
N ALA A 143 19.41 20.19 -5.60
CA ALA A 143 18.02 20.15 -6.08
C ALA A 143 17.43 18.74 -6.03
N GLU A 144 18.18 17.72 -6.48
CA GLU A 144 17.80 16.31 -6.37
C GLU A 144 17.57 15.88 -4.92
N GLY A 145 18.48 16.27 -4.01
CA GLY A 145 18.34 15.96 -2.58
C GLY A 145 17.11 16.61 -1.94
N ASP A 146 16.73 17.81 -2.36
CA ASP A 146 15.52 18.46 -1.89
C ASP A 146 14.24 17.83 -2.47
N LEU A 147 14.29 17.38 -3.72
CA LEU A 147 13.22 16.62 -4.37
C LEU A 147 12.97 15.28 -3.65
N GLU A 148 14.03 14.55 -3.31
CA GLU A 148 13.95 13.29 -2.56
C GLU A 148 13.28 13.50 -1.19
N LYS A 149 13.70 14.52 -0.43
CA LYS A 149 13.07 14.88 0.85
C LYS A 149 11.59 15.22 0.69
N ALA A 150 11.23 15.96 -0.36
CA ALA A 150 9.84 16.33 -0.63
C ALA A 150 8.97 15.11 -0.97
N ARG A 151 9.50 14.17 -1.77
CA ARG A 151 8.84 12.88 -2.09
C ARG A 151 8.63 12.05 -0.83
N GLY A 152 9.65 11.88 0.01
CA GLY A 152 9.52 11.17 1.28
C GLY A 152 8.49 11.81 2.23
N ALA A 153 8.42 13.14 2.28
CA ALA A 153 7.41 13.85 3.05
C ALA A 153 5.97 13.64 2.51
N LEU A 154 5.83 13.53 1.19
CA LEU A 154 4.55 13.22 0.53
C LEU A 154 4.09 11.81 0.88
N GLU A 155 4.98 10.82 0.74
CA GLU A 155 4.69 9.42 1.10
C GLU A 155 4.24 9.29 2.56
N ALA A 156 4.97 9.94 3.49
CA ALA A 156 4.59 9.96 4.89
C ALA A 156 3.22 10.64 5.14
N THR A 157 2.87 11.65 4.35
CA THR A 157 1.57 12.32 4.45
C THR A 157 0.43 11.42 3.96
N ILE A 158 0.62 10.74 2.82
CA ILE A 158 -0.34 9.78 2.27
C ILE A 158 -0.58 8.62 3.26
N ALA A 159 0.48 8.09 3.86
CA ALA A 159 0.36 7.04 4.87
C ALA A 159 -0.47 7.49 6.09
N ARG A 160 -0.29 8.75 6.54
CA ARG A 160 -1.09 9.32 7.63
C ARG A 160 -2.56 9.51 7.25
N GLU A 161 -2.84 9.98 6.03
CA GLU A 161 -4.21 10.10 5.52
C GLU A 161 -4.92 8.74 5.52
N GLU A 162 -4.24 7.71 5.04
CA GLU A 162 -4.73 6.34 5.01
C GLU A 162 -5.05 5.84 6.43
N GLN A 163 -4.15 6.07 7.37
CA GLN A 163 -4.35 5.63 8.75
C GLN A 163 -5.52 6.36 9.42
N VAL A 164 -5.69 7.66 9.18
CA VAL A 164 -6.86 8.41 9.65
C VAL A 164 -8.16 7.87 9.05
N ARG A 165 -8.14 7.45 7.78
CA ARG A 165 -9.29 6.83 7.11
C ARG A 165 -9.66 5.49 7.76
N LEU A 166 -8.68 4.60 7.93
CA LEU A 166 -8.86 3.29 8.55
C LEU A 166 -9.36 3.41 10.00
N ASP A 167 -8.81 4.36 10.77
CA ASP A 167 -9.26 4.64 12.14
C ASP A 167 -10.71 5.14 12.17
N ALA A 168 -11.11 5.98 11.21
CA ALA A 168 -12.48 6.47 11.09
C ALA A 168 -13.45 5.31 10.75
N GLU A 169 -13.07 4.45 9.81
CA GLU A 169 -13.83 3.25 9.43
C GLU A 169 -13.99 2.30 10.62
N ALA A 170 -12.91 2.03 11.36
CA ALA A 170 -12.95 1.18 12.55
C ALA A 170 -13.88 1.75 13.63
N ARG A 171 -13.87 3.07 13.85
CA ARG A 171 -14.78 3.74 14.81
C ARG A 171 -16.25 3.61 14.38
N LEU A 172 -16.54 3.81 13.09
CA LEU A 172 -17.88 3.65 12.54
C LEU A 172 -18.36 2.20 12.66
N ALA A 173 -17.48 1.22 12.45
CA ALA A 173 -17.81 -0.19 12.64
C ALA A 173 -18.14 -0.51 14.11
N VAL A 174 -17.38 0.05 15.06
CA VAL A 174 -17.64 -0.14 16.51
C VAL A 174 -18.97 0.50 16.92
N THR A 175 -19.29 1.73 16.47
CA THR A 175 -20.56 2.39 16.79
C THR A 175 -21.75 1.66 16.14
N ALA A 176 -21.60 1.19 14.90
CA ALA A 176 -22.59 0.36 14.22
C ALA A 176 -22.84 -0.95 15.00
N ARG A 177 -21.79 -1.64 15.44
CA ARG A 177 -21.91 -2.86 16.24
C ARG A 177 -22.57 -2.61 17.60
N ARG A 178 -22.22 -1.53 18.29
CA ARG A 178 -22.82 -1.14 19.58
C ARG A 178 -24.31 -0.80 19.43
N SER A 179 -24.70 -0.09 18.38
CA SER A 179 -26.11 0.23 18.11
C SER A 179 -26.92 -1.00 17.70
N ALA A 180 -26.31 -1.96 16.99
CA ALA A 180 -26.92 -3.25 16.68
C ALA A 180 -27.17 -4.08 17.96
N LEU A 181 -26.18 -4.19 18.85
CA LEU A 181 -26.32 -4.88 20.14
C LEU A 181 -27.38 -4.22 21.04
N ALA A 182 -27.45 -2.89 21.09
CA ALA A 182 -28.49 -2.18 21.84
C ALA A 182 -29.90 -2.42 21.29
N ARG A 183 -30.06 -2.58 19.96
CA ARG A 183 -31.33 -2.99 19.33
C ARG A 183 -31.69 -4.44 19.68
N ALA A 184 -30.71 -5.34 19.69
CA ALA A 184 -30.89 -6.74 20.09
C ALA A 184 -31.27 -6.90 21.57
N ALA A 185 -30.66 -6.11 22.47
CA ALA A 185 -31.00 -6.15 23.90
C ALA A 185 -32.43 -5.65 24.19
N ARG A 186 -32.90 -4.62 23.46
CA ARG A 186 -34.29 -4.13 23.57
C ARG A 186 -35.32 -5.12 23.07
N SER A 187 -35.00 -5.90 22.03
CA SER A 187 -35.87 -6.97 21.55
C SER A 187 -35.88 -8.18 22.50
N ALA A 188 -34.74 -8.51 23.12
CA ALA A 188 -34.63 -9.59 24.10
C ALA A 188 -35.37 -9.32 25.43
N ALA A 189 -35.59 -8.05 25.81
CA ALA A 189 -36.36 -7.70 27.01
C ALA A 189 -37.88 -7.90 26.86
N HIS A 190 -38.38 -8.28 25.68
CA HIS A 190 -39.80 -8.48 25.39
C HIS A 190 -40.27 -9.95 25.36
N GLU A 191 -39.41 -10.94 25.59
CA GLU A 191 -39.78 -12.37 25.48
C GLU A 191 -39.49 -13.18 26.76
N SER A 192 -40.55 -13.75 27.35
CA SER A 192 -40.53 -14.73 28.47
C SER A 192 -40.44 -16.19 27.94
N PRO A 193 -40.13 -17.19 28.79
CA PRO A 193 -39.42 -18.40 28.37
C PRO A 193 -40.34 -19.50 27.85
N ALA A 194 -39.90 -20.22 26.80
CA ALA A 194 -39.83 -21.69 26.73
C ALA A 194 -39.50 -22.17 25.29
N VAL A 195 -38.67 -23.22 25.19
CA VAL A 195 -38.46 -24.10 24.02
C VAL A 195 -37.79 -23.51 22.76
N GLY A 196 -36.67 -24.13 22.33
CA GLY A 196 -36.16 -24.08 20.95
C GLY A 196 -35.45 -22.79 20.53
N ARG A 197 -34.17 -22.60 20.90
CA ARG A 197 -33.35 -21.50 20.34
C ARG A 197 -32.69 -21.91 19.02
N HIS A 198 -33.50 -22.20 18.01
CA HIS A 198 -33.14 -21.90 16.63
C HIS A 198 -33.92 -20.63 16.27
N ARG A 199 -33.21 -19.51 16.02
CA ARG A 199 -33.88 -18.33 15.45
C ARG A 199 -34.51 -18.79 14.14
N ARG A 200 -35.85 -18.74 14.05
CA ARG A 200 -36.71 -19.22 12.95
C ARG A 200 -35.95 -20.03 11.87
N ALA A 201 -35.73 -21.32 12.13
CA ALA A 201 -35.53 -22.27 11.05
C ALA A 201 -36.86 -22.42 10.31
N THR A 202 -36.84 -22.70 9.01
CA THR A 202 -38.05 -23.23 8.36
C THR A 202 -38.40 -24.57 9.02
N GLU A 203 -39.67 -24.94 9.09
CA GLU A 203 -40.11 -26.21 9.73
C GLU A 203 -39.34 -27.42 9.16
N ALA A 204 -39.11 -27.41 7.84
CA ALA A 204 -38.31 -28.42 7.14
C ALA A 204 -36.84 -28.44 7.57
N GLN A 205 -36.19 -27.27 7.74
CA GLN A 205 -34.81 -27.21 8.25
C GLN A 205 -34.73 -27.69 9.70
N GLY A 206 -35.64 -27.25 10.56
CA GLY A 206 -35.68 -27.66 11.97
C GLY A 206 -35.85 -29.18 12.12
N ALA A 207 -36.75 -29.78 11.32
CA ALA A 207 -36.97 -31.22 11.31
C ALA A 207 -35.73 -32.01 10.85
N LEU A 208 -35.03 -31.54 9.80
CA LEU A 208 -33.79 -32.16 9.33
C LEU A 208 -32.68 -32.05 10.40
N MET A 209 -32.48 -30.86 10.95
CA MET A 209 -31.44 -30.61 11.96
C MET A 209 -31.67 -31.36 13.28
N ALA A 210 -32.92 -31.67 13.62
CA ALA A 210 -33.24 -32.52 14.76
C ALA A 210 -32.99 -34.02 14.50
N ARG A 211 -32.97 -34.45 13.22
CA ARG A 211 -32.89 -35.87 12.83
C ARG A 211 -31.45 -36.37 12.72
N TYR A 212 -30.50 -35.52 12.38
CA TYR A 212 -29.10 -35.91 12.11
C TYR A 212 -28.11 -35.09 12.96
N PRO A 213 -26.93 -35.66 13.30
CA PRO A 213 -25.94 -34.99 14.13
C PRO A 213 -25.11 -33.99 13.29
N PHE A 214 -25.70 -32.85 12.95
CA PHE A 214 -24.96 -31.77 12.29
C PHE A 214 -23.83 -31.25 13.19
N GLY A 215 -22.67 -30.96 12.58
CA GLY A 215 -21.45 -30.59 13.29
C GLY A 215 -20.26 -31.50 13.01
N PRO A 216 -19.20 -31.46 13.86
CA PRO A 216 -17.98 -32.24 13.68
C PRO A 216 -18.27 -33.74 13.80
N VAL A 217 -17.84 -34.51 12.79
CA VAL A 217 -18.07 -35.95 12.72
C VAL A 217 -16.77 -36.67 12.37
N ALA A 218 -16.60 -37.90 12.86
CA ALA A 218 -15.43 -38.73 12.54
C ALA A 218 -15.61 -39.51 11.22
N ALA A 219 -16.85 -39.77 10.83
CA ALA A 219 -17.24 -40.49 9.62
C ALA A 219 -18.70 -40.15 9.25
N LEU A 220 -19.17 -40.62 8.10
CA LEU A 220 -20.56 -40.46 7.66
C LEU A 220 -21.54 -41.04 8.71
N PRO A 221 -22.47 -40.22 9.26
CA PRO A 221 -23.42 -40.70 10.26
C PRO A 221 -24.36 -41.79 9.74
N ALA A 222 -24.79 -42.67 10.65
CA ALA A 222 -25.75 -43.72 10.33
C ALA A 222 -27.08 -43.14 9.81
N GLY A 223 -27.64 -43.76 8.77
CA GLY A 223 -28.85 -43.28 8.10
C GLY A 223 -28.61 -42.19 7.06
N LEU A 224 -27.35 -41.86 6.76
CA LEU A 224 -26.95 -41.07 5.59
C LEU A 224 -26.16 -41.93 4.61
N VAL A 225 -26.39 -41.71 3.32
CA VAL A 225 -25.70 -42.40 2.22
C VAL A 225 -25.01 -41.37 1.34
N ALA A 226 -23.74 -41.64 1.01
CA ALA A 226 -22.98 -40.84 0.06
C ALA A 226 -23.50 -41.05 -1.36
N THR A 227 -23.78 -39.94 -2.07
CA THR A 227 -24.28 -39.98 -3.45
C THR A 227 -23.18 -40.20 -4.49
N GLY A 228 -21.90 -40.06 -4.10
CA GLY A 228 -20.76 -40.04 -5.01
C GLY A 228 -20.58 -38.72 -5.77
N GLN A 229 -21.44 -37.71 -5.53
CA GLN A 229 -21.29 -36.37 -6.09
C GLN A 229 -20.51 -35.48 -5.12
N HIS A 230 -19.56 -34.72 -5.67
CA HIS A 230 -18.64 -33.88 -4.91
C HIS A 230 -18.60 -32.45 -5.44
N VAL A 231 -18.47 -31.50 -4.52
CA VAL A 231 -18.16 -30.10 -4.81
C VAL A 231 -16.78 -29.83 -4.23
N VAL A 232 -15.78 -29.70 -5.10
CA VAL A 232 -14.38 -29.48 -4.73
C VAL A 232 -13.97 -28.06 -5.12
N GLY A 233 -13.36 -27.34 -4.18
CA GLY A 233 -12.84 -26.00 -4.43
C GLY A 233 -12.61 -25.20 -3.17
N THR A 234 -12.38 -23.89 -3.32
CA THR A 234 -12.10 -23.01 -2.19
C THR A 234 -13.38 -22.70 -1.41
N ALA A 235 -13.39 -22.97 -0.11
CA ALA A 235 -14.43 -22.48 0.81
C ALA A 235 -13.95 -21.26 1.59
N SER A 236 -14.89 -20.38 1.91
CA SER A 236 -14.71 -19.31 2.91
C SER A 236 -15.78 -19.40 3.99
N TRP A 237 -15.94 -18.38 4.82
CA TRP A 237 -16.99 -18.34 5.84
C TRP A 237 -17.62 -16.94 5.94
N TYR A 238 -18.84 -16.88 6.47
CA TYR A 238 -19.57 -15.62 6.66
C TYR A 238 -18.88 -14.71 7.66
N GLY A 239 -18.38 -13.55 7.21
CA GLY A 239 -17.77 -12.55 8.08
C GLY A 239 -18.69 -11.99 9.19
N PRO A 240 -18.17 -11.11 10.06
CA PRO A 240 -18.96 -10.52 11.13
C PRO A 240 -20.13 -9.68 10.58
N GLY A 241 -21.34 -9.85 11.12
CA GLY A 241 -22.51 -9.02 10.81
C GLY A 241 -23.67 -9.71 10.08
N PHE A 242 -23.50 -10.98 9.68
CA PHE A 242 -24.59 -11.78 9.09
C PHE A 242 -25.47 -12.47 10.13
N ASP A 243 -24.99 -12.65 11.38
CA ASP A 243 -25.75 -13.33 12.44
C ASP A 243 -27.12 -12.66 12.65
N GLY A 244 -28.18 -13.47 12.63
CA GLY A 244 -29.56 -12.99 12.77
C GLY A 244 -30.21 -12.46 11.49
N GLN A 245 -29.53 -12.45 10.34
CA GLN A 245 -30.12 -12.10 9.04
C GLN A 245 -30.85 -13.28 8.40
N ALA A 246 -31.81 -13.02 7.51
CA ALA A 246 -32.45 -14.09 6.74
C ALA A 246 -31.49 -14.61 5.66
N THR A 247 -31.37 -15.94 5.58
CA THR A 247 -30.75 -16.64 4.45
C THR A 247 -31.72 -16.72 3.26
N ALA A 248 -31.23 -17.11 2.08
CA ALA A 248 -32.04 -17.31 0.90
C ALA A 248 -33.06 -18.47 1.05
N SER A 249 -32.90 -19.39 2.01
CA SER A 249 -33.93 -20.37 2.36
C SER A 249 -35.07 -19.79 3.21
N GLY A 250 -34.93 -18.55 3.68
CA GLY A 250 -35.85 -17.90 4.62
C GLY A 250 -35.57 -18.23 6.09
N ALA A 251 -34.66 -19.17 6.39
CA ALA A 251 -34.18 -19.42 7.74
C ALA A 251 -33.28 -18.27 8.22
N VAL A 252 -33.29 -17.96 9.52
CA VAL A 252 -32.37 -16.98 10.07
C VAL A 252 -30.98 -17.60 10.20
N TYR A 253 -29.97 -16.95 9.63
CA TYR A 253 -28.57 -17.34 9.74
C TYR A 253 -28.12 -17.26 11.20
N ASP A 254 -27.50 -18.35 11.64
CA ASP A 254 -26.90 -18.50 12.95
C ASP A 254 -25.42 -18.80 12.74
N GLN A 255 -24.55 -17.91 13.21
CA GLN A 255 -23.11 -18.08 13.05
C GLN A 255 -22.56 -19.30 13.79
N GLU A 256 -23.24 -19.74 14.86
CA GLU A 256 -22.91 -20.94 15.62
C GLU A 256 -23.65 -22.19 15.10
N GLY A 257 -24.47 -22.03 14.07
CA GLY A 257 -25.19 -23.11 13.40
C GLY A 257 -24.32 -23.92 12.46
N TRP A 258 -24.78 -25.12 12.09
CA TRP A 258 -24.07 -26.04 11.19
C TRP A 258 -24.60 -25.96 9.76
N THR A 259 -24.44 -24.79 9.14
CA THR A 259 -24.98 -24.50 7.81
C THR A 259 -23.94 -23.89 6.86
N CYS A 260 -24.26 -23.86 5.56
CA CYS A 260 -23.43 -23.25 4.52
C CYS A 260 -24.26 -22.68 3.34
N ALA A 261 -23.61 -21.81 2.56
CA ALA A 261 -24.12 -21.27 1.30
C ALA A 261 -23.54 -22.04 0.11
N SER A 262 -24.37 -22.26 -0.91
CA SER A 262 -23.97 -22.78 -2.21
C SER A 262 -24.72 -22.08 -3.34
N ARG A 263 -24.05 -21.88 -4.48
CA ARG A 263 -24.64 -21.25 -5.68
C ARG A 263 -25.73 -22.14 -6.29
N ASP A 264 -25.42 -23.43 -6.43
CA ASP A 264 -26.16 -24.32 -7.32
C ASP A 264 -26.88 -25.44 -6.57
N LEU A 265 -26.50 -25.74 -5.32
CA LEU A 265 -27.12 -26.83 -4.57
C LEU A 265 -28.53 -26.47 -4.06
N PRO A 266 -29.51 -27.39 -4.12
CA PRO A 266 -30.82 -27.20 -3.51
C PRO A 266 -30.72 -26.94 -2.01
N PHE A 267 -31.64 -26.13 -1.45
CA PHE A 267 -31.73 -25.98 0.00
C PHE A 267 -32.15 -27.29 0.66
N GLY A 268 -31.61 -27.55 1.84
CA GLY A 268 -31.79 -28.82 2.55
C GLY A 268 -30.80 -29.92 2.13
N THR A 269 -29.93 -29.65 1.14
CA THR A 269 -28.84 -30.56 0.79
C THR A 269 -27.90 -30.71 1.98
N MET A 270 -27.59 -31.95 2.35
CA MET A 270 -26.61 -32.25 3.40
C MET A 270 -25.25 -32.50 2.77
N LEU A 271 -24.21 -31.90 3.34
CA LEU A 271 -22.84 -32.01 2.87
C LEU A 271 -21.95 -32.54 3.98
N LEU A 272 -21.19 -33.60 3.68
CA LEU A 272 -20.04 -33.99 4.49
C LEU A 272 -18.82 -33.27 3.94
N VAL A 273 -18.39 -32.22 4.63
CA VAL A 273 -17.28 -31.35 4.18
C VAL A 273 -16.00 -31.77 4.88
N GLY A 274 -14.96 -32.03 4.10
CA GLY A 274 -13.64 -32.45 4.56
C GLY A 274 -12.56 -31.41 4.30
N HIS A 275 -11.68 -31.20 5.28
CA HIS A 275 -10.44 -30.45 5.14
C HIS A 275 -9.36 -30.96 6.10
N ALA A 276 -8.14 -31.18 5.59
CA ALA A 276 -6.96 -31.55 6.39
C ALA A 276 -7.22 -32.69 7.42
N GLY A 277 -7.97 -33.72 7.02
CA GLY A 277 -8.30 -34.87 7.87
C GLY A 277 -9.45 -34.65 8.87
N ARG A 278 -10.12 -33.49 8.84
CA ARG A 278 -11.28 -33.16 9.67
C ARG A 278 -12.55 -33.15 8.81
N GLN A 279 -13.68 -33.54 9.39
CA GLN A 279 -14.97 -33.60 8.70
C GLN A 279 -16.08 -32.91 9.52
N VAL A 280 -16.99 -32.23 8.83
CA VAL A 280 -18.16 -31.58 9.42
C VAL A 280 -19.38 -31.84 8.53
N LEU A 281 -20.48 -32.26 9.14
CA LEU A 281 -21.78 -32.38 8.48
C LEU A 281 -22.52 -31.05 8.52
N LEU A 282 -22.86 -30.52 7.35
CA LEU A 282 -23.50 -29.21 7.18
C LEU A 282 -24.78 -29.30 6.35
N LEU A 283 -25.67 -28.34 6.55
CA LEU A 283 -26.86 -28.14 5.74
C LEU A 283 -26.70 -26.93 4.80
N VAL A 284 -27.04 -27.09 3.53
CA VAL A 284 -27.15 -25.97 2.60
C VAL A 284 -28.45 -25.21 2.86
N ASN A 285 -28.36 -23.97 3.31
CA ASN A 285 -29.54 -23.15 3.57
C ASN A 285 -29.45 -21.72 3.02
N ASP A 286 -28.41 -21.39 2.26
CA ASP A 286 -28.22 -20.07 1.70
C ASP A 286 -27.56 -20.09 0.31
N ARG A 287 -27.52 -18.94 -0.37
CA ARG A 287 -26.97 -18.75 -1.72
C ARG A 287 -25.70 -17.91 -1.70
N GLY A 288 -24.76 -18.30 -2.56
CA GLY A 288 -23.41 -17.74 -2.64
C GLY A 288 -22.39 -18.88 -2.64
N PRO A 289 -21.07 -18.61 -2.65
CA PRO A 289 -20.44 -17.30 -2.80
C PRO A 289 -20.62 -16.69 -4.19
N TYR A 290 -20.77 -15.35 -4.27
CA TYR A 290 -20.82 -14.60 -5.54
C TYR A 290 -19.46 -14.08 -5.99
N VAL A 291 -18.39 -14.46 -5.28
CA VAL A 291 -17.01 -14.14 -5.64
C VAL A 291 -16.48 -15.27 -6.52
N ALA A 292 -15.82 -14.92 -7.63
CA ALA A 292 -15.17 -15.90 -8.50
C ALA A 292 -14.18 -16.76 -7.69
N ASP A 293 -14.11 -18.06 -8.02
CA ASP A 293 -13.20 -19.07 -7.46
C ASP A 293 -13.54 -19.67 -6.08
N ARG A 294 -14.72 -19.38 -5.51
CA ARG A 294 -15.21 -20.05 -4.29
C ARG A 294 -16.42 -20.96 -4.57
N VAL A 295 -16.49 -22.07 -3.85
CA VAL A 295 -17.56 -23.07 -4.01
C VAL A 295 -18.56 -23.08 -2.86
N LEU A 296 -18.14 -22.73 -1.65
CA LEU A 296 -18.96 -22.72 -0.44
C LEU A 296 -18.59 -21.55 0.49
N ASP A 297 -19.60 -21.00 1.16
CA ASP A 297 -19.41 -20.12 2.33
C ASP A 297 -19.97 -20.83 3.57
N LEU A 298 -19.09 -21.18 4.51
CA LEU A 298 -19.40 -21.93 5.72
C LEU A 298 -19.88 -21.00 6.85
N SER A 299 -20.64 -21.52 7.82
CA SER A 299 -20.84 -20.82 9.08
C SER A 299 -19.53 -20.65 9.85
N HIS A 300 -19.51 -19.72 10.81
CA HIS A 300 -18.33 -19.48 11.64
C HIS A 300 -17.96 -20.72 12.47
N ALA A 301 -18.94 -21.38 13.10
CA ALA A 301 -18.69 -22.63 13.84
C ALA A 301 -18.15 -23.76 12.94
N ALA A 302 -18.68 -23.90 11.72
CA ALA A 302 -18.22 -24.90 10.75
C ALA A 302 -16.76 -24.65 10.32
N ALA A 303 -16.44 -23.40 10.02
CA ALA A 303 -15.10 -22.96 9.66
C ALA A 303 -14.08 -23.24 10.78
N GLN A 304 -14.44 -22.92 12.03
CA GLN A 304 -13.61 -23.22 13.20
C GLN A 304 -13.41 -24.73 13.42
N ALA A 305 -14.48 -25.51 13.28
CA ALA A 305 -14.44 -26.96 13.45
C ALA A 305 -13.54 -27.65 12.39
N LEU A 306 -13.58 -27.18 11.14
CA LEU A 306 -12.69 -27.67 10.08
C LEU A 306 -11.27 -27.09 10.16
N GLY A 307 -11.07 -25.97 10.86
CA GLY A 307 -9.82 -25.22 10.85
C GLY A 307 -9.57 -24.49 9.52
N VAL A 308 -10.64 -24.10 8.82
CA VAL A 308 -10.60 -23.45 7.50
C VAL A 308 -11.10 -22.03 7.61
N HIS A 309 -10.25 -21.05 7.26
CA HIS A 309 -10.67 -19.66 7.12
C HIS A 309 -10.87 -19.26 5.64
N LEU A 310 -9.95 -19.69 4.77
CA LEU A 310 -10.07 -19.63 3.32
C LEU A 310 -9.18 -20.74 2.76
N GLY A 311 -9.74 -21.75 2.11
CA GLY A 311 -8.93 -22.89 1.66
C GLY A 311 -9.71 -23.98 0.93
N PRO A 312 -9.00 -24.95 0.33
CA PRO A 312 -9.63 -26.01 -0.44
C PRO A 312 -10.41 -26.97 0.47
N VAL A 313 -11.63 -27.30 0.08
CA VAL A 313 -12.46 -28.31 0.74
C VAL A 313 -12.94 -29.32 -0.28
N ASP A 314 -13.21 -30.53 0.21
CA ASP A 314 -13.95 -31.56 -0.51
C ASP A 314 -15.31 -31.74 0.17
N ALA A 315 -16.39 -31.36 -0.51
CA ALA A 315 -17.75 -31.48 0.01
C ALA A 315 -18.51 -32.59 -0.71
N GLN A 316 -18.78 -33.69 -0.02
CA GLN A 316 -19.56 -34.81 -0.53
C GLN A 316 -21.05 -34.61 -0.24
N ILE A 317 -21.89 -34.79 -1.25
CA ILE A 317 -23.35 -34.71 -1.10
C ILE A 317 -23.87 -36.02 -0.50
N VAL A 318 -24.64 -35.90 0.59
CA VAL A 318 -25.22 -37.03 1.31
C VAL A 318 -26.73 -36.90 1.42
N VAL A 319 -27.43 -38.03 1.40
CA VAL A 319 -28.90 -38.10 1.46
C VAL A 319 -29.34 -39.05 2.55
N ALA A 320 -30.57 -38.89 3.03
CA ALA A 320 -31.19 -39.86 3.94
C ALA A 320 -31.30 -41.23 3.27
N GLY A 321 -30.77 -42.25 3.94
CA GLY A 321 -30.90 -43.67 3.55
C GLY A 321 -32.17 -44.33 4.07
#